data_AF-K2HB57-F1
#
_entry.id   AF-K2HB57-F1
#
_cell.length_a   1.000
_cell.length_b   1.000
_cell.length_c   1.000
_cell.angle_alpha   90.00
_cell.angle_beta   90.00
_cell.angle_gamma   90.00
#
_symmetry.space_group_name_H-M   'P 1'
#
loop_
_entity.id
_entity.type
_entity.pdbx_description
1 polymer ?
#
loop_
_entity_poly.entity_id
_entity_poly.type
_entity_poly.pdbx_seq_one_letter_code
_entity_poly.pdbx_strand_id
1 'polypeptide(L)'
;MTFHCKQCHNLLFRKEDLVLNSPLQFSKCENIIFKESLRVALPVLEMRCSRCDSVIGIVQQKPMLFVPDTEAIIESLITPPIELENFSEQIDNTPLSQEDNLITHYITSAFYWGALLLPLGLALFGKEK
;
A
#
# COMPACT_ATOMS: atom_id res chain seq x y z
N MET A 1 8.11 -1.09 -11.80
CA MET A 1 7.81 -0.86 -10.37
C MET A 1 7.83 0.64 -10.13
N THR A 2 6.85 1.14 -9.40
CA THR A 2 6.57 2.58 -9.26
C THR A 2 6.21 2.90 -7.82
N PHE A 3 6.58 4.08 -7.36
CA PHE A 3 6.30 4.57 -6.01
C PHE A 3 5.22 5.64 -6.09
N HIS A 4 4.21 5.47 -5.25
CA HIS A 4 3.01 6.31 -5.24
C HIS A 4 2.84 6.99 -3.89
N CYS A 5 2.15 8.12 -3.88
CA CYS A 5 1.71 8.79 -2.66
C CYS A 5 0.81 7.86 -1.85
N LYS A 6 1.10 7.65 -0.57
CA LYS A 6 0.29 6.80 0.30
C LYS A 6 -1.13 7.29 0.51
N GLN A 7 -1.36 8.60 0.47
CA GLN A 7 -2.68 9.18 0.74
C GLN A 7 -3.61 9.17 -0.48
N CYS A 8 -3.10 9.41 -1.69
CA CYS A 8 -3.93 9.60 -2.88
C CYS A 8 -3.53 8.73 -4.08
N HIS A 9 -2.58 7.80 -3.89
CA HIS A 9 -2.06 6.89 -4.91
C HIS A 9 -1.54 7.58 -6.17
N ASN A 10 -1.15 8.85 -6.08
CA ASN A 10 -0.58 9.59 -7.19
C ASN A 10 0.85 9.10 -7.47
N LEU A 11 1.23 8.95 -8.74
CA LEU A 11 2.57 8.53 -9.12
C LEU A 11 3.60 9.61 -8.74
N LEU A 12 4.63 9.23 -7.98
CA LEU A 12 5.67 10.15 -7.50
C LEU A 12 7.06 9.82 -8.05
N PHE A 13 7.43 8.54 -8.06
CA PHE A 13 8.75 8.10 -8.51
C PHE A 13 8.66 6.80 -9.30
N ARG A 14 9.61 6.61 -10.21
CA ARG A 14 9.80 5.36 -10.94
C ARG A 14 11.05 4.66 -10.45
N LYS A 15 11.03 3.32 -10.47
CA LYS A 15 12.19 2.51 -10.09
C LYS A 15 13.42 2.77 -10.98
N GLU A 16 13.22 3.17 -12.23
CA GLU A 16 14.31 3.50 -13.17
C GLU A 16 15.14 4.71 -12.73
N ASP A 17 14.56 5.63 -11.94
CA ASP A 17 15.26 6.83 -11.46
C ASP A 17 15.89 6.64 -10.07
N LEU A 18 15.82 5.44 -9.50
CA LEU A 18 16.34 5.08 -8.18
C LEU A 18 17.87 5.03 -8.18
N VAL A 19 18.48 5.84 -7.31
CA VAL A 19 19.93 5.96 -7.14
C VAL A 19 20.43 5.10 -5.99
N LEU A 20 19.70 5.08 -4.88
CA LEU A 20 20.07 4.38 -3.65
C LEU A 20 18.83 3.81 -2.95
N ASN A 21 18.95 2.62 -2.37
CA ASN A 21 17.82 1.91 -1.75
C ASN A 21 17.67 2.15 -0.24
N SER A 22 18.72 2.62 0.43
CA SER A 22 18.71 2.86 1.89
C SER A 22 19.71 3.97 2.27
N PRO A 23 19.25 5.20 2.53
CA PRO A 23 17.86 5.66 2.35
C PRO A 23 17.44 5.65 0.88
N LEU A 24 16.14 5.66 0.61
CA LEU A 24 15.62 5.79 -0.75
C LEU A 24 16.01 7.15 -1.32
N GLN A 25 16.66 7.15 -2.49
CA GLN A 25 17.07 8.37 -3.19
C GLN A 25 16.77 8.24 -4.68
N PHE A 26 16.12 9.24 -5.25
CA PHE A 26 15.76 9.28 -6.66
C PHE A 26 16.42 10.48 -7.36
N SER A 27 16.74 10.30 -8.64
CA SER A 27 17.29 11.34 -9.51
C SER A 27 16.23 12.17 -10.22
N LYS A 28 14.98 11.68 -10.29
CA LYS A 28 13.82 12.38 -10.84
C LYS A 28 12.58 12.11 -10.02
N CYS A 29 11.58 12.98 -10.16
CA CYS A 29 10.28 12.85 -9.54
C CYS A 29 9.17 13.38 -10.47
N GLU A 30 7.94 12.93 -10.23
CA GLU A 30 6.73 13.34 -10.96
C GLU A 30 5.66 13.81 -9.97
N ASN A 31 4.81 14.75 -10.40
CA ASN A 31 3.67 15.20 -9.60
C ASN A 31 4.03 15.68 -8.17
N ILE A 32 5.18 16.35 -8.04
CA ILE A 32 5.65 16.95 -6.79
C ILE A 32 5.70 18.48 -6.92
N ILE A 33 5.32 19.16 -5.85
CA ILE A 33 5.48 20.60 -5.64
C ILE A 33 6.56 20.79 -4.56
N PHE A 34 7.42 21.79 -4.74
CA PHE A 34 8.46 22.12 -3.78
C PHE A 34 8.07 23.32 -2.93
N LYS A 35 8.33 23.24 -1.63
CA LYS A 35 8.07 24.35 -0.70
C LYS A 35 9.19 24.44 0.32
N GLU A 36 9.69 25.65 0.57
CA GLU A 36 10.64 25.89 1.65
C GLU A 36 9.94 25.69 3.00
N SER A 37 10.61 25.00 3.91
CA SER A 37 10.09 24.66 5.24
C SER A 37 11.23 24.49 6.23
N LEU A 38 10.88 24.27 7.50
CA LEU A 38 11.80 23.95 8.58
C LEU A 38 11.48 22.56 9.12
N ARG A 39 12.45 21.63 9.04
CA ARG A 39 12.39 20.33 9.72
C ARG A 39 13.46 20.30 10.80
N VAL A 40 13.05 20.07 12.05
CA VAL A 40 13.96 20.05 13.22
C VAL A 40 14.83 21.32 13.28
N ALA A 41 14.19 22.47 13.06
CA ALA A 41 14.83 23.81 13.00
C ALA A 41 15.89 24.00 11.90
N LEU A 42 16.01 23.07 10.93
CA LEU A 42 16.87 23.22 9.77
C LEU A 42 16.05 23.59 8.51
N PRO A 43 16.53 24.55 7.70
CA PRO A 43 15.88 24.89 6.43
C PRO A 43 16.01 23.71 5.47
N VAL A 44 14.87 23.28 4.94
CA VAL A 44 14.78 22.20 3.96
C VAL A 44 13.86 22.61 2.83
N LEU A 45 14.10 22.03 1.65
CA LEU A 45 13.14 22.09 0.55
C LEU A 45 12.27 20.85 0.62
N GLU A 46 11.03 21.01 1.10
CA GLU A 46 10.05 19.93 1.19
C GLU A 46 9.48 19.58 -0.17
N MET A 47 9.30 18.28 -0.38
CA MET A 47 8.54 17.73 -1.50
C MET A 47 7.12 17.45 -1.03
N ARG A 48 6.13 17.93 -1.78
CA ARG A 48 4.70 17.73 -1.50
C ARG A 48 3.99 17.14 -2.70
N CYS A 49 3.05 16.24 -2.48
CA CYS A 49 2.24 15.67 -3.57
C CYS A 49 1.40 16.76 -4.22
N SER A 50 1.46 16.90 -5.55
CA SER A 50 0.71 17.93 -6.27
C SER A 50 -0.81 17.78 -6.16
N ARG A 51 -1.30 16.57 -5.86
CA ARG A 51 -2.73 16.25 -5.81
C ARG A 51 -3.38 16.48 -4.45
N CYS A 52 -2.70 16.08 -3.36
CA CYS A 52 -3.26 16.13 -2.01
C CYS A 52 -2.43 16.97 -1.02
N ASP A 53 -1.37 17.63 -1.49
CA ASP A 53 -0.47 18.50 -0.71
C ASP A 53 0.21 17.81 0.49
N SER A 54 0.16 16.48 0.54
CA SER A 54 0.83 15.69 1.58
C SER A 54 2.34 15.83 1.46
N VAL A 55 3.03 15.99 2.60
CA VAL A 55 4.49 16.01 2.61
C VAL A 55 5.03 14.62 2.30
N ILE A 56 5.90 14.54 1.30
CA ILE A 56 6.49 13.30 0.77
C ILE A 56 7.91 13.08 1.27
N GLY A 57 8.67 14.16 1.50
CA GLY A 57 10.07 14.08 1.91
C GLY A 57 10.79 15.39 1.66
N ILE A 58 12.09 15.31 1.41
CA ILE A 58 12.96 16.47 1.20
C ILE A 58 13.86 16.34 -0.03
N VAL A 59 14.36 17.47 -0.51
CA VAL A 59 15.39 17.52 -1.56
C VAL A 59 16.76 17.72 -0.93
N GLN A 60 17.70 16.82 -1.21
CA GLN A 60 19.12 17.04 -0.97
C GLN A 60 19.67 17.85 -2.14
N GLN A 61 20.35 18.98 -1.90
CA GLN A 61 20.69 19.94 -2.98
C GLN A 61 22.04 19.69 -3.67
N LYS A 62 22.93 18.88 -3.08
CA LYS A 62 24.30 18.66 -3.59
C LYS A 62 24.75 17.20 -3.37
N PRO A 63 24.57 16.30 -4.37
CA PRO A 63 23.84 16.48 -5.63
C PRO A 63 22.33 16.64 -5.41
N MET A 64 21.61 17.17 -6.41
CA MET A 64 20.15 17.31 -6.35
C MET A 64 19.50 15.92 -6.37
N LEU A 65 19.03 15.44 -5.22
CA LEU A 65 18.40 14.13 -5.05
C LEU A 65 17.10 14.25 -4.25
N PHE A 66 16.12 13.44 -4.62
CA PHE A 66 14.80 13.40 -4.01
C PHE A 66 14.76 12.27 -2.97
N VAL A 67 14.61 12.64 -1.71
CA VAL A 67 14.65 11.71 -0.57
C VAL A 67 13.25 11.64 0.05
N PRO A 68 12.43 10.66 -0.36
CA PRO A 68 11.11 10.48 0.24
C PRO A 68 11.20 9.91 1.66
N ASP A 69 10.27 10.31 2.51
CA ASP A 69 9.99 9.66 3.77
C ASP A 69 9.30 8.31 3.46
N THR A 70 9.87 7.20 3.92
CA THR A 70 9.39 5.84 3.62
C THR A 70 7.92 5.64 4.02
N GLU A 71 7.46 6.37 5.04
CA GLU A 71 6.08 6.30 5.53
C GLU A 71 5.07 7.03 4.63
N ALA A 72 5.52 7.93 3.76
CA ALA A 72 4.68 8.76 2.90
C ALA A 72 4.43 8.14 1.51
N ILE A 73 5.18 7.09 1.17
CA ILE A 73 5.11 6.42 -0.13
C ILE A 73 4.70 4.94 0.01
N ILE A 74 4.20 4.39 -1.09
CA ILE A 74 3.86 2.96 -1.24
C ILE A 74 4.43 2.47 -2.55
N GLU A 75 5.04 1.29 -2.49
CA GLU A 75 5.60 0.62 -3.64
C GLU A 75 4.52 -0.23 -4.31
N SER A 76 4.29 0.02 -5.60
CA SER A 76 3.34 -0.75 -6.41
C SER A 76 4.10 -1.61 -7.42
N LEU A 77 3.89 -2.91 -7.31
CA LEU A 77 4.15 -3.85 -8.39
C LEU A 77 3.04 -3.68 -9.42
N ILE A 78 3.39 -3.12 -10.58
CA ILE A 78 2.59 -3.29 -11.78
C ILE A 78 2.73 -4.78 -12.13
N THR A 79 1.80 -5.62 -11.69
CA THR A 79 1.54 -6.87 -12.37
C THR A 79 1.07 -6.48 -13.77
N PRO A 80 1.73 -6.93 -14.86
CA PRO A 80 1.14 -6.76 -16.17
C PRO A 80 -0.28 -7.36 -16.12
N PRO A 81 -1.28 -6.74 -16.78
CA PRO A 81 -2.58 -7.36 -16.90
C PRO A 81 -2.36 -8.77 -17.46
N ILE A 82 -2.83 -9.79 -16.73
CA ILE A 82 -2.89 -11.15 -17.27
C ILE A 82 -3.85 -11.03 -18.44
N GLU A 83 -3.34 -11.11 -19.67
CA GLU A 83 -4.16 -11.36 -20.84
C GLU A 83 -4.81 -12.73 -20.60
N LEU A 84 -6.06 -12.71 -20.11
CA LEU A 84 -6.95 -13.86 -20.23
C LEU A 84 -7.24 -14.00 -21.73
N GLU A 85 -6.29 -14.56 -22.47
CA GLU A 85 -6.61 -15.20 -23.74
C GLU A 85 -7.74 -16.18 -23.45
N ASN A 86 -8.83 -16.01 -24.19
CA ASN A 86 -10.07 -16.77 -24.08
C ASN A 86 -9.78 -18.28 -24.07
N PHE A 87 -9.62 -18.88 -22.88
CA PHE A 87 -9.83 -20.30 -22.67
C PHE A 87 -11.34 -20.58 -22.70
N SER A 88 -11.94 -20.34 -23.86
CA SER A 88 -13.28 -20.77 -24.20
C SER A 88 -13.23 -21.80 -25.34
N GLU A 89 -12.31 -22.77 -25.23
CA GLU A 89 -12.41 -23.99 -26.01
C GLU A 89 -12.15 -25.20 -25.11
N GLN A 90 -13.14 -26.09 -25.11
CA GLN A 90 -13.12 -27.46 -24.58
C GLN A 90 -13.18 -27.62 -23.05
N ILE A 91 -14.35 -27.36 -22.47
CA ILE A 91 -14.84 -28.16 -21.35
C ILE A 91 -15.21 -29.53 -21.93
N ASP A 92 -14.24 -30.43 -22.00
CA ASP A 92 -14.51 -31.84 -22.26
C ASP A 92 -14.90 -32.51 -20.93
N ASN A 93 -16.06 -33.16 -20.95
CA ASN A 93 -16.71 -33.70 -19.77
C ASN A 93 -15.89 -34.84 -19.16
N THR A 94 -15.31 -34.62 -17.99
CA THR A 94 -14.88 -35.72 -17.11
C THR A 94 -15.30 -35.41 -15.67
N PRO A 95 -16.21 -36.19 -15.06
CA PRO A 95 -16.54 -36.06 -13.64
C PRO A 95 -15.51 -36.85 -12.83
N LEU A 96 -14.91 -36.26 -11.79
CA LEU A 96 -14.73 -36.89 -10.47
C LEU A 96 -13.92 -35.99 -9.50
N SER A 97 -14.28 -36.09 -8.22
CA SER A 97 -13.64 -35.52 -7.02
C SER A 97 -14.01 -34.07 -6.67
N GLN A 98 -15.31 -33.90 -6.51
CA GLN A 98 -15.93 -32.89 -5.66
C GLN A 98 -15.85 -33.38 -4.21
N GLU A 99 -14.78 -33.08 -3.45
CA GLU A 99 -14.85 -33.22 -1.97
C GLU A 99 -13.86 -32.42 -1.10
N ASP A 100 -12.91 -31.63 -1.63
CA ASP A 100 -11.93 -30.95 -0.75
C ASP A 100 -12.08 -29.43 -0.60
N ASN A 101 -13.05 -28.79 -1.26
CA ASN A 101 -13.17 -27.31 -1.26
C ASN A 101 -14.36 -26.73 -0.47
N LEU A 102 -15.13 -27.56 0.24
CA LEU A 102 -16.28 -27.10 1.02
C LEU A 102 -15.97 -26.82 2.51
N ILE A 103 -14.86 -27.34 3.04
CA ILE A 103 -14.51 -27.18 4.47
C ILE A 103 -13.87 -25.81 4.74
N THR A 104 -13.09 -25.28 3.81
CA THR A 104 -12.29 -24.06 4.04
C THR A 104 -13.15 -22.78 4.09
N HIS A 105 -14.28 -22.75 3.40
CA HIS A 105 -15.18 -21.58 3.40
C HIS A 105 -16.13 -21.53 4.62
N TYR A 106 -16.34 -22.65 5.30
CA TYR A 106 -17.21 -22.71 6.50
C TYR A 106 -16.47 -22.35 7.79
N ILE A 107 -15.14 -22.52 7.86
CA ILE A 107 -14.37 -22.24 9.09
C ILE A 107 -14.11 -20.73 9.27
N THR A 108 -14.02 -19.97 8.18
CA THR A 108 -13.73 -18.52 8.24
C THR A 108 -14.92 -17.64 8.60
N SER A 109 -16.16 -18.11 8.50
CA SER A 109 -17.36 -17.32 8.86
C SER A 109 -17.73 -17.43 10.35
N ALA A 110 -17.33 -18.51 11.04
CA ALA A 110 -17.59 -18.71 12.47
C ALA A 110 -16.74 -17.79 13.39
N PHE A 111 -15.56 -17.36 12.93
CA PHE A 111 -14.67 -16.49 13.72
C PHE A 111 -15.12 -15.03 13.78
N TYR A 112 -15.92 -14.55 12.82
CA TYR A 112 -16.37 -13.16 12.78
C TYR A 112 -17.58 -12.88 13.69
N TRP A 113 -18.41 -13.88 14.00
CA TRP A 113 -19.56 -13.70 14.90
C TRP A 113 -19.21 -13.90 16.39
N GLY A 114 -18.16 -14.66 16.72
CA GLY A 114 -17.71 -14.88 18.10
C GLY A 114 -17.03 -13.66 18.74
N ALA A 115 -16.31 -12.85 17.94
CA ALA A 115 -15.60 -11.67 18.44
C ALA A 115 -16.50 -10.47 18.76
N LEU A 116 -17.74 -10.45 18.26
CA LEU A 116 -18.68 -9.34 18.44
C LEU A 116 -19.59 -9.49 19.67
N LEU A 117 -19.74 -10.71 20.23
CA LEU A 117 -20.59 -10.98 21.39
C LEU A 117 -19.83 -11.15 22.72
N LEU A 118 -18.51 -11.35 22.68
CA LEU A 118 -17.67 -11.47 23.87
C LEU A 118 -17.60 -10.20 24.77
N PRO A 119 -17.67 -8.96 24.25
CA PRO A 119 -17.69 -7.76 25.11
C PRO A 119 -19.00 -7.57 25.87
N LEU A 120 -20.12 -8.12 25.37
CA LEU A 120 -21.44 -7.98 25.99
C LEU A 120 -21.68 -8.98 27.13
N GLY A 121 -21.09 -10.17 27.07
CA GLY A 121 -21.21 -11.18 28.14
C GLY A 121 -20.47 -10.81 29.43
N LEU A 122 -19.28 -10.22 29.32
CA LEU A 122 -18.49 -9.80 30.50
C LEU A 122 -19.11 -8.60 31.22
N ALA A 123 -19.86 -7.75 30.52
CA ALA A 123 -20.55 -6.60 31.11
C ALA A 123 -21.76 -6.99 31.97
N LEU A 124 -22.38 -8.16 31.74
CA LEU A 124 -23.53 -8.64 32.51
C LEU A 124 -23.14 -9.52 33.70
N PHE A 125 -21.98 -10.17 33.70
CA PHE A 125 -21.51 -11.03 34.81
C PHE A 125 -20.47 -10.37 35.74
N GLY A 126 -19.99 -9.16 35.44
CA GLY A 126 -19.10 -8.39 36.33
C GLY A 126 -19.81 -7.63 37.46
N LYS A 127 -21.07 -7.97 37.76
CA LYS A 127 -21.89 -7.31 38.79
C LYS A 127 -22.68 -8.30 39.64
N GLU A 128 -22.03 -9.36 40.11
CA GLU A 128 -22.45 -10.02 41.35
C GLU A 128 -21.57 -9.56 42.51
N LYS A 129 -22.22 -9.29 43.64
CA LYS A 129 -21.70 -8.76 44.90
C LYS A 129 -20.68 -9.68 45.57
#